data_AF-A0A8I1I7X0-F1
#
_entry.id   AF-A0A8I1I7X0-F1
#
_cell.length_a   1.000
_cell.length_b   1.000
_cell.length_c   1.000
_cell.angle_alpha   90.00
_cell.angle_beta   90.00
_cell.angle_gamma   90.00
#
_symmetry.space_group_name_H-M   'P 1'
#
loop_
_entity.id
_entity.type
_entity.pdbx_description
1 polymer ?
#
loop_
_entity_poly.entity_id
_entity_poly.type
_entity_poly.pdbx_seq_one_letter_code
_entity_poly.pdbx_strand_id
1 'polypeptide(L)'
;MHPTLSRSKELDDAIPMFKADAEAFRKTLSEQRVAWGQQNTTNGELKKAVNRLAPLAETSRDLVKQTELLYKLACRLIETCENDYDARDSDAWAGRDITRARKAADEARALAVEQLKLVRYFWKQAHWLTDRFPEAELRDVEGLVKLVDRTEIEVNDWSLTPGRYVGVASEDEDEDFDFEEALRDIHVELEDLNAEAVQLATTIKKNFEELGV
;
A
#
# COMPACT_ATOMS: atom_id res chain seq x y z
N MET A 1 -29.21 10.03 -8.73
CA MET A 1 -27.98 10.78 -9.06
C MET A 1 -27.26 9.96 -10.12
N HIS A 2 -26.89 10.53 -11.28
CA HIS A 2 -26.34 9.73 -12.38
C HIS A 2 -24.98 9.09 -11.97
N PRO A 3 -24.74 7.79 -12.22
CA PRO A 3 -23.52 7.09 -11.78
C PRO A 3 -22.19 7.76 -12.18
N THR A 4 -22.10 8.33 -13.40
CA THR A 4 -20.94 9.10 -13.88
C THR A 4 -20.66 10.35 -13.06
N LEU A 5 -21.70 11.07 -12.61
CA LEU A 5 -21.52 12.28 -11.81
C LEU A 5 -20.93 11.96 -10.43
N SER A 6 -21.23 10.77 -9.88
CA SER A 6 -20.59 10.29 -8.65
C SER A 6 -19.13 9.93 -8.89
N ARG A 7 -18.86 9.13 -9.93
CA ARG A 7 -17.52 8.63 -10.25
C ARG A 7 -16.54 9.74 -10.66
N SER A 8 -16.99 10.73 -11.44
CA SER A 8 -16.19 11.92 -11.75
C SER A 8 -15.86 12.70 -10.50
N LYS A 9 -16.85 12.89 -9.61
CA LYS A 9 -16.67 13.63 -8.36
C LYS A 9 -15.66 12.94 -7.43
N GLU A 10 -15.72 11.62 -7.30
CA GLU A 10 -14.75 10.85 -6.49
C GLU A 10 -13.31 11.05 -6.99
N LEU A 11 -13.09 11.02 -8.31
CA LEU A 11 -11.78 11.30 -8.89
C LEU A 11 -11.37 12.77 -8.69
N ASP A 12 -12.28 13.72 -8.89
CA ASP A 12 -12.05 15.15 -8.72
C ASP A 12 -11.72 15.51 -7.25
N ASP A 13 -12.29 14.79 -6.29
CA ASP A 13 -12.01 14.96 -4.85
C ASP A 13 -10.69 14.28 -4.44
N ALA A 14 -10.32 13.14 -5.05
CA ALA A 14 -9.10 12.41 -4.74
C ALA A 14 -7.81 13.08 -5.26
N ILE A 15 -7.86 13.72 -6.43
CA ILE A 15 -6.71 14.39 -7.06
C ILE A 15 -6.09 15.50 -6.17
N PRO A 16 -6.85 16.47 -5.63
CA PRO A 16 -6.29 17.54 -4.81
C PRO A 16 -5.72 17.01 -3.50
N MET A 17 -6.35 15.99 -2.89
CA MET A 17 -5.83 15.33 -1.70
C MET A 17 -4.45 14.71 -1.97
N PHE A 18 -4.33 13.91 -3.03
CA PHE A 18 -3.05 13.33 -3.43
C PHE A 18 -1.97 14.37 -3.72
N LYS A 19 -2.33 15.46 -4.41
CA LYS A 19 -1.37 16.54 -4.69
C LYS A 19 -0.86 17.20 -3.42
N ALA A 20 -1.75 17.48 -2.46
CA ALA A 20 -1.39 18.07 -1.18
C ALA A 20 -0.45 17.14 -0.39
N ASP A 21 -0.77 15.85 -0.31
CA ASP A 21 0.03 14.87 0.41
C ASP A 21 1.39 14.62 -0.26
N ALA A 22 1.43 14.58 -1.59
CA ALA A 22 2.68 14.46 -2.35
C ALA A 22 3.59 15.69 -2.17
N GLU A 23 3.01 16.89 -2.06
CA GLU A 23 3.76 18.12 -1.76
C GLU A 23 4.28 18.12 -0.32
N ALA A 24 3.45 17.74 0.64
CA ALA A 24 3.84 17.58 2.04
C ALA A 24 4.98 16.56 2.19
N PHE A 25 4.84 15.38 1.56
CA PHE A 25 5.88 14.35 1.53
C PHE A 25 7.20 14.88 0.95
N ARG A 26 7.14 15.60 -0.17
CA ARG A 26 8.34 16.18 -0.80
C ARG A 26 9.01 17.22 0.10
N LYS A 27 8.22 18.03 0.80
CA LYS A 27 8.72 19.00 1.79
C LYS A 27 9.44 18.28 2.93
N THR A 28 8.78 17.29 3.55
CA THR A 28 9.38 16.48 4.62
C THR A 28 10.65 15.77 4.14
N LEU A 29 10.64 15.17 2.95
CA LEU A 29 11.82 14.55 2.35
C LEU A 29 12.99 15.53 2.22
N SER A 30 12.74 16.75 1.78
CA SER A 30 13.76 17.79 1.67
C SER A 30 14.34 18.17 3.03
N GLU A 31 13.50 18.36 4.03
CA GLU A 31 13.92 18.66 5.41
C GLU A 31 14.76 17.52 5.99
N GLN A 32 14.31 16.27 5.82
CA GLN A 32 15.03 15.09 6.29
C GLN A 32 16.35 14.88 5.56
N ARG A 33 16.43 15.21 4.27
CA ARG A 33 17.69 15.15 3.50
C ARG A 33 18.74 16.13 4.04
N VAL A 34 18.32 17.34 4.42
CA VAL A 34 19.21 18.32 5.07
C VAL A 34 19.66 17.80 6.44
N ALA A 35 18.72 17.31 7.25
CA ALA A 35 19.04 16.75 8.56
C ALA A 35 19.98 15.54 8.47
N TRP A 36 19.83 14.70 7.45
CA TRP A 36 20.70 13.55 7.19
C TRP A 36 22.14 13.96 6.88
N GLY A 37 22.34 15.09 6.18
CA GLY A 37 23.69 15.60 5.88
C GLY A 37 24.53 15.96 7.11
N GLN A 38 23.89 16.16 8.27
CA GLN A 38 24.53 16.44 9.56
C GLN A 38 24.43 15.27 10.53
N GLN A 39 23.96 14.11 10.07
CA GLN A 39 23.66 12.96 10.91
C GLN A 39 24.95 12.33 11.48
N ASN A 40 24.94 12.09 12.79
CA ASN A 40 25.95 11.29 13.46
C ASN A 40 25.60 9.79 13.36
N THR A 41 26.63 8.94 13.26
CA THR A 41 26.53 7.49 13.06
C THR A 41 26.67 6.67 14.35
N THR A 42 26.73 7.31 15.51
CA THR A 42 26.64 6.58 16.79
C THR A 42 25.29 5.89 16.93
N ASN A 43 25.25 4.75 17.62
CA ASN A 43 24.03 3.95 17.79
C ASN A 43 22.84 4.80 18.30
N GLY A 44 23.04 5.59 19.36
CA GLY A 44 21.99 6.46 19.90
C GLY A 44 21.47 7.50 18.91
N GLU A 45 22.33 8.04 18.05
CA GLU A 45 21.93 9.03 17.04
C GLU A 45 21.25 8.38 15.84
N LEU A 46 21.66 7.17 15.44
CA LEU A 46 20.97 6.38 14.41
C LEU A 46 19.57 5.95 14.89
N LYS A 47 19.42 5.52 16.15
CA LYS A 47 18.11 5.19 16.73
C LYS A 47 17.15 6.39 16.73
N LYS A 48 17.66 7.58 17.07
CA LYS A 48 16.89 8.83 16.93
C LYS A 48 16.52 9.11 15.48
N ALA A 49 17.42 8.85 14.53
CA ALA A 49 17.15 9.06 13.11
C ALA A 49 16.05 8.12 12.59
N VAL A 50 16.01 6.85 13.02
CA VAL A 50 14.93 5.91 12.70
C VAL A 50 13.59 6.47 13.16
N ASN A 51 13.48 6.90 14.42
CA ASN A 51 12.24 7.50 14.94
C ASN A 51 11.84 8.77 14.18
N ARG A 52 12.82 9.62 13.85
CA ARG A 52 12.60 10.87 13.08
C ARG A 52 12.09 10.59 11.67
N LEU A 53 12.50 9.48 11.05
CA LEU A 53 12.13 9.10 9.69
C LEU A 53 10.81 8.31 9.61
N ALA A 54 10.24 7.87 10.75
CA ALA A 54 8.98 7.13 10.76
C ALA A 54 7.82 7.85 10.03
N PRO A 55 7.59 9.16 10.21
CA PRO A 55 6.53 9.85 9.46
C PRO A 55 6.72 9.80 7.95
N LEU A 56 7.97 9.73 7.46
CA LEU A 56 8.26 9.62 6.04
C LEU A 56 7.90 8.21 5.51
N ALA A 57 8.09 7.17 6.31
CA ALA A 57 7.68 5.81 5.94
C ALA A 57 6.15 5.64 5.94
N GLU A 58 5.45 6.25 6.89
CA GLU A 58 3.99 6.22 6.95
C GLU A 58 3.35 6.99 5.80
N THR A 59 3.81 8.22 5.57
CA THR A 59 3.31 9.02 4.44
C THR A 59 3.67 8.42 3.08
N SER A 60 4.79 7.68 2.96
CA SER A 60 5.08 6.94 1.71
C SER A 60 4.11 5.78 1.49
N ARG A 61 3.71 5.06 2.55
CA ARG A 61 2.66 4.02 2.51
C ARG A 61 1.33 4.61 2.06
N ASP A 62 0.91 5.72 2.65
CA ASP A 62 -0.36 6.35 2.30
C ASP A 62 -0.37 6.85 0.85
N LEU A 63 0.76 7.39 0.36
CA LEU A 63 0.90 7.78 -1.04
C LEU A 63 0.84 6.58 -2.00
N VAL A 64 1.30 5.39 -1.62
CA VAL A 64 1.11 4.16 -2.42
C VAL A 64 -0.38 3.90 -2.62
N LYS A 65 -1.16 3.91 -1.52
CA LYS A 65 -2.61 3.67 -1.54
C LYS A 65 -3.33 4.70 -2.41
N GLN A 66 -3.01 5.99 -2.22
CA GLN A 66 -3.60 7.06 -3.02
C GLN A 66 -3.26 6.97 -4.50
N THR A 67 -2.02 6.59 -4.83
CA THR A 67 -1.58 6.39 -6.23
C THR A 67 -2.36 5.26 -6.89
N GLU A 68 -2.58 4.16 -6.19
CA GLU A 68 -3.40 3.04 -6.68
C GLU A 68 -4.89 3.43 -6.79
N LEU A 69 -5.44 4.12 -5.79
CA LEU A 69 -6.81 4.61 -5.80
C LEU A 69 -7.08 5.54 -6.97
N LEU A 70 -6.22 6.52 -7.22
CA LEU A 70 -6.36 7.44 -8.36
C LEU A 70 -6.40 6.71 -9.69
N TYR A 71 -5.52 5.72 -9.87
CA TYR A 71 -5.51 4.93 -11.09
C TYR A 71 -6.78 4.08 -11.24
N LYS A 72 -7.25 3.44 -10.15
CA LYS A 72 -8.51 2.68 -10.12
C LYS A 72 -9.69 3.58 -10.51
N LEU A 73 -9.82 4.76 -9.88
CA LEU A 73 -10.89 5.73 -10.15
C LEU A 73 -10.85 6.22 -11.61
N ALA A 74 -9.68 6.54 -12.13
CA ALA A 74 -9.52 6.96 -13.53
C ALA A 74 -9.92 5.85 -14.52
N CYS A 75 -9.52 4.61 -14.28
CA CYS A 75 -9.92 3.47 -15.11
C CYS A 75 -11.43 3.23 -15.06
N ARG A 76 -12.02 3.26 -13.87
CA ARG A 76 -13.48 3.11 -13.68
C ARG A 76 -14.26 4.20 -14.40
N LEU A 77 -13.80 5.46 -14.36
CA LEU A 77 -14.43 6.55 -15.08
C LEU A 77 -14.39 6.31 -16.61
N ILE A 78 -13.24 5.88 -17.15
CA ILE A 78 -13.12 5.52 -18.57
C ILE A 78 -14.10 4.40 -18.92
N GLU A 79 -14.12 3.31 -18.15
CA GLU A 79 -15.00 2.16 -18.38
C GLU A 79 -16.48 2.55 -18.31
N THR A 80 -16.85 3.43 -17.39
CA THR A 80 -18.22 3.98 -17.30
C THR A 80 -18.59 4.73 -18.56
N CYS A 81 -17.72 5.63 -19.04
CA CYS A 81 -17.97 6.36 -20.28
C CYS A 81 -18.12 5.40 -21.47
N GLU A 82 -17.28 4.38 -21.55
CA GLU A 82 -17.28 3.43 -22.65
C GLU A 82 -18.49 2.48 -22.65
N ASN A 83 -18.94 2.02 -21.49
CA ASN A 83 -19.96 0.98 -21.37
C ASN A 83 -21.36 1.52 -21.08
N ASP A 84 -21.48 2.57 -20.28
CA ASP A 84 -22.80 3.10 -19.84
C ASP A 84 -23.29 4.23 -20.74
N TYR A 85 -22.39 4.83 -21.53
CA TYR A 85 -22.66 6.02 -22.36
C TYR A 85 -22.26 5.85 -23.84
N ASP A 86 -21.89 4.63 -24.25
CA ASP A 86 -21.45 4.31 -25.62
C ASP A 86 -20.41 5.32 -26.15
N ALA A 87 -19.53 5.81 -25.27
CA ALA A 87 -18.65 6.92 -25.65
C ALA A 87 -17.75 6.57 -26.85
N ARG A 88 -17.46 5.29 -27.07
CA ARG A 88 -16.69 4.82 -28.24
C ARG A 88 -17.31 5.19 -29.59
N ASP A 89 -18.63 5.38 -29.63
CA ASP A 89 -19.37 5.76 -30.84
C ASP A 89 -19.49 7.29 -30.99
N SER A 90 -19.03 8.06 -30.00
CA SER A 90 -19.07 9.52 -30.00
C SER A 90 -17.84 10.12 -30.68
N ASP A 91 -18.06 11.08 -31.59
CA ASP A 91 -16.98 11.87 -32.21
C ASP A 91 -16.16 12.68 -31.18
N ALA A 92 -16.71 12.90 -29.98
CA ALA A 92 -16.02 13.58 -28.88
C ALA A 92 -15.05 12.66 -28.11
N TRP A 93 -15.10 11.35 -28.32
CA TRP A 93 -14.28 10.39 -27.59
C TRP A 93 -12.91 10.18 -28.24
N ALA A 94 -11.89 10.72 -27.60
CA ALA A 94 -10.51 10.59 -28.04
C ALA A 94 -9.90 9.21 -27.65
N GLY A 95 -10.51 8.11 -28.07
CA GLY A 95 -10.19 6.75 -27.58
C GLY A 95 -8.70 6.36 -27.70
N ARG A 96 -8.01 6.77 -28.77
CA ARG A 96 -6.57 6.54 -28.95
C ARG A 96 -5.73 7.27 -27.89
N ASP A 97 -6.07 8.52 -27.60
CA ASP A 97 -5.34 9.33 -26.63
C ASP A 97 -5.64 8.88 -25.20
N ILE A 98 -6.89 8.49 -24.92
CA ILE A 98 -7.31 7.89 -23.63
C ILE A 98 -6.55 6.58 -23.38
N THR A 99 -6.46 5.69 -24.36
CA THR A 99 -5.70 4.44 -24.25
C THR A 99 -4.22 4.70 -23.98
N ARG A 100 -3.62 5.66 -24.69
CA ARG A 100 -2.23 6.06 -24.48
C ARG A 100 -2.03 6.64 -23.09
N ALA A 101 -2.93 7.52 -22.63
CA ALA A 101 -2.86 8.14 -21.31
C ALA A 101 -3.03 7.11 -20.19
N ARG A 102 -3.97 6.15 -20.32
CA ARG A 102 -4.16 5.04 -19.38
C ARG A 102 -2.90 4.20 -19.23
N LYS A 103 -2.24 3.87 -20.36
CA LYS A 103 -0.98 3.12 -20.34
C LYS A 103 0.14 3.91 -19.66
N ALA A 104 0.32 5.18 -20.02
CA ALA A 104 1.33 6.04 -19.41
C ALA A 104 1.08 6.23 -17.89
N ALA A 105 -0.19 6.37 -17.48
CA ALA A 105 -0.57 6.46 -16.08
C ALA A 105 -0.25 5.17 -15.31
N ASP A 106 -0.47 3.99 -15.91
CA ASP A 106 -0.12 2.71 -15.28
C ASP A 106 1.39 2.56 -15.08
N GLU A 107 2.18 2.89 -16.10
CA GLU A 107 3.65 2.87 -16.03
C GLU A 107 4.16 3.83 -14.94
N ALA A 108 3.61 5.06 -14.89
CA ALA A 108 3.96 6.04 -13.86
C ALA A 108 3.53 5.61 -12.46
N ARG A 109 2.33 5.02 -12.32
CA ARG A 109 1.80 4.44 -11.08
C ARG A 109 2.73 3.33 -10.58
N ALA A 110 3.06 2.37 -11.44
CA ALA A 110 3.92 1.23 -11.08
C ALA A 110 5.29 1.70 -10.57
N LEU A 111 5.92 2.65 -11.29
CA LEU A 111 7.20 3.22 -10.87
C LEU A 111 7.07 3.96 -9.53
N ALA A 112 6.04 4.81 -9.36
CA ALA A 112 5.84 5.54 -8.13
C ALA A 112 5.63 4.60 -6.92
N VAL A 113 4.80 3.57 -7.08
CA VAL A 113 4.53 2.57 -6.05
C VAL A 113 5.80 1.82 -5.66
N GLU A 114 6.62 1.40 -6.63
CA GLU A 114 7.89 0.73 -6.36
C GLU A 114 8.83 1.63 -5.53
N GLN A 115 9.01 2.89 -5.94
CA GLN A 115 9.90 3.81 -5.23
C GLN A 115 9.41 4.16 -3.82
N LEU A 116 8.11 4.36 -3.64
CA LEU A 116 7.51 4.66 -2.33
C LEU A 116 7.58 3.46 -1.37
N LYS A 117 7.50 2.23 -1.89
CA LYS A 117 7.69 1.00 -1.09
C LYS A 117 9.12 0.88 -0.53
N LEU A 118 10.13 1.31 -1.29
CA LEU A 118 11.52 1.27 -0.83
C LEU A 118 11.75 2.14 0.41
N VAL A 119 11.11 3.30 0.50
CA VAL A 119 11.21 4.21 1.67
C VAL A 119 10.81 3.46 2.94
N ARG A 120 9.65 2.81 2.92
CA ARG A 120 9.13 2.03 4.04
C ARG A 120 9.97 0.80 4.32
N TYR A 121 10.42 0.09 3.28
CA TYR A 121 11.29 -1.07 3.43
C TYR A 121 12.55 -0.74 4.24
N PHE A 122 13.31 0.28 3.83
CA PHE A 122 14.57 0.63 4.51
C PHE A 122 14.33 1.15 5.92
N TRP A 123 13.26 1.92 6.13
CA TRP A 123 12.89 2.34 7.48
C TRP A 123 12.54 1.14 8.37
N LYS A 124 11.75 0.18 7.88
CA LYS A 124 11.40 -1.05 8.62
C LYS A 124 12.63 -1.88 8.99
N GLN A 125 13.57 -2.07 8.06
CA GLN A 125 14.81 -2.79 8.35
C GLN A 125 15.63 -2.09 9.45
N ALA A 126 15.71 -0.77 9.40
CA ALA A 126 16.41 0.00 10.43
C ALA A 126 15.68 -0.04 11.78
N HIS A 127 14.36 0.10 11.77
CA HIS A 127 13.51 -0.02 12.96
C HIS A 127 13.65 -1.40 13.61
N TRP A 128 13.46 -2.46 12.84
CA TRP A 128 13.63 -3.86 13.26
C TRP A 128 14.96 -4.09 13.97
N LEU A 129 16.05 -3.56 13.41
CA LEU A 129 17.39 -3.71 13.98
C LEU A 129 17.53 -2.93 15.29
N THR A 130 17.12 -1.65 15.31
CA THR A 130 17.29 -0.78 16.49
C THR A 130 16.35 -1.09 17.65
N ASP A 131 15.24 -1.78 17.39
CA ASP A 131 14.32 -2.26 18.40
C ASP A 131 14.86 -3.53 19.09
N ARG A 132 15.30 -4.51 18.29
CA ARG A 132 15.83 -5.79 18.80
C ARG A 132 17.23 -5.68 19.40
N PHE A 133 18.07 -4.77 18.90
CA PHE A 133 19.44 -4.53 19.37
C PHE A 133 19.63 -3.06 19.79
N PRO A 134 18.97 -2.61 20.87
CA PRO A 134 18.90 -1.20 21.23
C PRO A 134 20.25 -0.57 21.57
N GLU A 135 21.20 -1.36 22.08
CA GLU A 135 22.56 -0.92 22.41
C GLU A 135 23.59 -1.22 21.30
N ALA A 136 23.14 -1.74 20.15
CA ALA A 136 24.01 -2.25 19.08
C ALA A 136 24.99 -3.34 19.53
N GLU A 137 24.64 -4.05 20.60
CA GLU A 137 25.37 -5.19 21.14
C GLU A 137 24.55 -6.47 20.97
N LEU A 138 25.25 -7.61 20.84
CA LEU A 138 24.58 -8.90 20.82
C LEU A 138 23.88 -9.13 22.16
N ARG A 139 22.57 -9.39 22.08
CA ARG A 139 21.74 -9.81 23.19
C ARG A 139 20.84 -10.94 22.74
N ASP A 140 20.36 -11.69 23.70
CA ASP A 140 19.37 -12.73 23.42
C ASP A 140 18.05 -12.07 22.96
N VAL A 141 17.51 -12.57 21.86
CA VAL A 141 16.24 -12.20 21.24
C VAL A 141 15.51 -13.48 20.90
N GLU A 142 14.36 -13.69 21.54
CA GLU A 142 13.57 -14.92 21.39
C GLU A 142 13.18 -15.17 19.93
N GLY A 143 13.31 -16.42 19.50
CA GLY A 143 13.12 -16.88 18.12
C GLY A 143 14.15 -16.39 17.11
N LEU A 144 15.13 -15.56 17.50
CA LEU A 144 16.12 -14.97 16.59
C LEU A 144 17.55 -15.37 16.93
N VAL A 145 18.02 -15.06 18.14
CA VAL A 145 19.42 -15.27 18.53
C VAL A 145 19.56 -15.45 20.04
N LYS A 146 20.46 -16.35 20.44
CA LYS A 146 20.85 -16.54 21.84
C LYS A 146 22.33 -16.84 21.92
N LEU A 147 23.04 -16.21 22.83
CA LEU A 147 24.43 -16.55 23.13
C LEU A 147 24.45 -17.76 24.06
N VAL A 148 25.04 -18.87 23.61
CA VAL A 148 25.10 -20.13 24.35
C VAL A 148 26.55 -20.52 24.59
N ASP A 149 26.86 -21.01 25.79
CA ASP A 149 28.17 -21.52 26.12
C ASP A 149 28.27 -23.03 25.85
N ARG A 150 29.49 -23.57 25.98
CA ARG A 150 29.74 -25.00 25.74
C ARG A 150 29.03 -25.90 26.74
N THR A 151 28.75 -25.44 27.96
CA THR A 151 28.06 -26.24 28.97
C THR A 151 26.58 -26.40 28.63
N GLU A 152 25.93 -25.34 28.14
CA GLU A 152 24.55 -25.42 27.64
C GLU A 152 24.45 -26.31 26.39
N ILE A 153 25.45 -26.26 25.50
CA ILE A 153 25.52 -27.13 24.32
C ILE A 153 25.65 -28.60 24.72
N GLU A 154 26.50 -28.91 25.71
CA GLU A 154 26.68 -30.28 26.23
C GLU A 154 25.38 -30.84 26.84
N VAL A 155 24.66 -30.04 27.62
CA VAL A 155 23.33 -30.40 28.16
C VAL A 155 22.31 -30.70 27.06
N ASN A 156 22.46 -30.07 25.89
CA ASN A 156 21.62 -30.28 24.72
C ASN A 156 22.15 -31.35 23.75
N ASP A 157 22.91 -32.33 24.26
CA ASP A 157 23.50 -33.45 23.49
C ASP A 157 24.39 -32.99 22.33
N TRP A 158 25.08 -31.85 22.49
CA TRP A 158 25.90 -31.21 21.45
C TRP A 158 25.12 -30.82 20.17
N SER A 159 23.78 -30.79 20.23
CA SER A 159 22.94 -30.40 19.11
C SER A 159 23.03 -28.90 18.85
N LEU A 160 23.36 -28.47 17.64
CA LEU A 160 23.42 -27.05 17.27
C LEU A 160 22.13 -26.52 16.61
N THR A 161 21.03 -27.29 16.66
CA THR A 161 19.74 -26.85 16.12
C THR A 161 19.25 -25.59 16.87
N PRO A 162 19.10 -24.43 16.19
CA PRO A 162 18.79 -23.17 16.86
C PRO A 162 17.55 -23.21 17.75
N GLY A 163 16.49 -23.89 17.30
CA GLY A 163 15.23 -23.99 18.04
C GLY A 163 15.33 -24.60 19.45
N ARG A 164 16.42 -25.31 19.78
CA ARG A 164 16.68 -25.78 21.16
C ARG A 164 17.08 -24.65 22.12
N TYR A 165 17.54 -23.52 21.59
CA TYR A 165 18.14 -22.44 22.35
C TYR A 165 17.35 -21.13 22.24
N VAL A 166 16.90 -20.77 21.04
CA VAL A 166 16.31 -19.44 20.80
C VAL A 166 14.84 -19.33 21.20
N GLY A 167 14.13 -20.42 21.45
CA GLY A 167 12.68 -20.38 21.68
C GLY A 167 11.89 -20.08 20.40
N VAL A 168 10.65 -19.60 20.56
CA VAL A 168 9.74 -19.28 19.44
C VAL A 168 9.41 -17.79 19.51
N ALA A 169 9.67 -17.06 18.42
CA ALA A 169 9.28 -15.66 18.35
C ALA A 169 7.75 -15.55 18.47
N SER A 170 7.28 -14.53 19.19
CA SER A 170 5.89 -14.09 19.10
C SER A 170 5.52 -13.87 17.63
N GLU A 171 4.31 -14.22 17.22
CA GLU A 171 3.80 -13.86 15.90
C GLU A 171 3.77 -12.33 15.82
N ASP A 172 4.74 -11.74 15.09
CA ASP A 172 4.65 -10.35 14.69
C ASP A 172 3.43 -10.25 13.76
N GLU A 173 2.44 -9.42 14.11
CA GLU A 173 1.37 -9.07 13.18
C GLU A 173 2.02 -8.56 11.89
N ASP A 174 1.59 -9.10 10.75
CA ASP A 174 2.12 -8.71 9.45
C ASP A 174 1.71 -7.26 9.19
N GLU A 175 2.49 -6.29 9.69
CA GLU A 175 2.21 -4.84 9.61
C GLU A 175 2.11 -4.32 8.17
N ASP A 176 2.44 -5.16 7.18
CA ASP A 176 2.24 -4.89 5.75
C ASP A 176 0.80 -5.15 5.29
N PHE A 177 0.03 -5.94 6.03
CA PHE A 177 -1.36 -6.23 5.72
C PHE A 177 -2.28 -5.26 6.48
N ASP A 178 -2.78 -4.25 5.76
CA ASP A 178 -3.81 -3.36 6.28
C ASP A 178 -5.18 -4.05 6.21
N PHE A 179 -5.52 -4.77 7.27
CA PHE A 179 -6.78 -5.53 7.38
C PHE A 179 -8.01 -4.65 7.12
N GLU A 180 -8.01 -3.41 7.61
CA GLU A 180 -9.15 -2.51 7.50
C GLU A 180 -9.33 -2.02 6.07
N GLU A 181 -8.24 -1.65 5.38
CA GLU A 181 -8.27 -1.31 3.96
C GLU A 181 -8.69 -2.50 3.10
N ALA A 182 -8.13 -3.69 3.33
CA ALA A 182 -8.50 -4.89 2.58
C ALA A 182 -10.00 -5.21 2.71
N LEU A 183 -10.55 -5.09 3.93
CA LEU A 183 -11.98 -5.27 4.18
C LEU A 183 -12.82 -4.19 3.50
N ARG A 184 -12.36 -2.94 3.48
CA ARG A 184 -13.07 -1.84 2.83
C ARG A 184 -13.08 -1.96 1.31
N ASP A 185 -11.95 -2.35 0.71
CA ASP A 185 -11.85 -2.62 -0.72
C ASP A 185 -12.79 -3.76 -1.12
N ILE A 186 -12.81 -4.86 -0.37
CA ILE A 186 -13.75 -5.98 -0.57
C ILE A 186 -15.20 -5.50 -0.44
N HIS A 187 -15.50 -4.62 0.52
CA HIS A 187 -16.85 -4.11 0.73
C HIS A 187 -17.33 -3.27 -0.45
N VAL A 188 -16.49 -2.36 -0.95
CA VAL A 188 -16.81 -1.53 -2.11
C VAL A 188 -17.01 -2.40 -3.36
N GLU A 189 -16.13 -3.37 -3.59
CA GLU A 189 -16.26 -4.30 -4.72
C GLU A 189 -17.55 -5.15 -4.62
N LEU A 190 -17.93 -5.58 -3.40
CA LEU A 190 -19.16 -6.30 -3.17
C LEU A 190 -20.41 -5.43 -3.44
N GLU A 191 -20.39 -4.15 -3.04
CA GLU A 191 -21.48 -3.22 -3.34
C GLU A 191 -21.63 -2.99 -4.86
N ASP A 192 -20.53 -2.80 -5.58
CA ASP A 192 -20.50 -2.65 -7.03
C ASP A 192 -21.08 -3.90 -7.73
N LEU A 193 -20.59 -5.10 -7.36
CA LEU A 193 -21.09 -6.38 -7.89
C LEU A 193 -22.59 -6.57 -7.61
N ASN A 194 -23.07 -6.13 -6.45
CA ASN A 194 -24.47 -6.22 -6.10
C ASN A 194 -25.34 -5.26 -6.93
N ALA A 195 -24.84 -4.05 -7.19
CA ALA A 195 -25.52 -3.10 -8.09
C ALA A 195 -25.64 -3.65 -9.52
N GLU A 196 -24.56 -4.24 -10.05
CA GLU A 196 -24.58 -4.93 -11.35
C GLU A 196 -25.55 -6.11 -11.36
N ALA A 197 -25.55 -6.93 -10.31
CA ALA A 197 -26.46 -8.07 -10.20
C ALA A 197 -27.93 -7.63 -10.22
N VAL A 198 -28.28 -6.53 -9.54
CA VAL A 198 -29.63 -5.95 -9.56
C VAL A 198 -30.01 -5.46 -10.95
N GLN A 199 -29.10 -4.79 -11.66
CA GLN A 199 -29.35 -4.36 -13.04
C GLN A 199 -29.57 -5.55 -13.96
N LEU A 200 -28.72 -6.58 -13.86
CA LEU A 200 -28.84 -7.79 -14.67
C LEU A 200 -30.16 -8.52 -14.39
N ALA A 201 -30.55 -8.65 -13.12
CA ALA A 201 -31.82 -9.25 -12.73
C ALA A 201 -33.02 -8.47 -13.31
N THR A 202 -32.94 -7.13 -13.33
CA THR A 202 -33.99 -6.28 -13.92
C THR A 202 -34.09 -6.48 -15.42
N THR A 203 -32.95 -6.54 -16.12
CA THR A 203 -32.89 -6.79 -17.57
C THR A 203 -33.44 -8.17 -17.92
N ILE A 204 -33.05 -9.21 -17.17
CA ILE A 204 -33.57 -10.57 -17.35
C ILE A 204 -35.09 -10.58 -17.19
N LYS A 205 -35.61 -9.97 -16.13
CA LYS A 205 -37.06 -9.88 -15.89
C LYS A 205 -37.80 -9.23 -17.06
N LYS A 206 -37.28 -8.10 -17.56
CA LYS A 206 -37.86 -7.40 -18.71
C LYS A 206 -37.85 -8.27 -19.97
N ASN A 207 -36.77 -9.00 -20.23
CA ASN A 207 -36.67 -9.90 -21.37
C ASN A 207 -37.68 -11.05 -21.27
N PHE A 208 -37.95 -11.58 -20.08
CA PHE A 208 -39.00 -12.58 -19.87
C PHE A 208 -40.40 -12.01 -20.15
N GLU A 209 -40.69 -10.81 -19.63
CA GLU A 209 -41.97 -10.11 -19.88
C GLU A 209 -42.20 -9.86 -21.39
N GLU A 210 -41.14 -9.51 -22.15
CA GLU A 210 -41.20 -9.33 -23.60
C GLU A 210 -41.39 -10.64 -24.38
N LEU A 211 -40.96 -11.77 -23.83
CA LEU A 211 -41.18 -13.12 -24.38
C LEU A 211 -42.56 -13.69 -24.01
N GLY A 212 -43.36 -12.96 -23.22
CA GLY A 212 -44.72 -13.36 -22.85
C GLY A 212 -44.79 -14.39 -21.72
N VAL A 213 -43.74 -14.49 -20.89
CA VAL A 213 -43.69 -15.32 -19.67
C VAL A 213 -43.52 -14.44 -18.44
#